data_AF-A0A0K2B2Q0-F1
#
_entry.id   AF-A0A0K2B2Q0-F1
#
_cell.length_a   1.000
_cell.length_b   1.000
_cell.length_c   1.000
_cell.angle_alpha   90.00
_cell.angle_beta   90.00
_cell.angle_gamma   90.00
#
_symmetry.space_group_name_H-M   'P 1'
#
loop_
_entity.id
_entity.type
_entity.pdbx_description
1 polymer ?
#
loop_
_entity_poly.entity_id
_entity_poly.type
_entity_poly.pdbx_seq_one_letter_code
_entity_poly.pdbx_strand_id
1 'polypeptide(L)'
;MRARILAEALEITPFRKLLYSSDAYGLAEFHHLGALAFRQGLAGLLRERLAADEMSLPDALRLARWAGRDNARRVYRLPGGPADDG
;
A
#
# COMPACT_ATOMS: atom_id res chain seq x y z
N MET A 1 11.00 5.16 -1.37
CA MET A 1 10.86 4.36 -0.13
C MET A 1 11.57 3.03 -0.34
N ARG A 2 12.45 2.59 0.58
CA ARG A 2 13.18 1.32 0.43
C ARG A 2 12.24 0.14 0.73
N ALA A 3 12.26 -0.91 -0.09
CA ALA A 3 11.38 -2.08 0.05
C ALA A 3 11.46 -2.76 1.43
N ARG A 4 12.63 -2.68 2.08
CA ARG A 4 12.88 -3.24 3.42
C ARG A 4 11.93 -2.70 4.51
N ILE A 5 11.65 -1.40 4.51
CA ILE A 5 10.75 -0.77 5.50
C ILE A 5 9.32 -1.28 5.32
N LEU A 6 8.93 -1.55 4.08
CA LEU A 6 7.60 -2.06 3.77
C LEU A 6 7.46 -3.54 4.14
N ALA A 7 8.53 -4.34 4.00
CA ALA A 7 8.57 -5.71 4.49
C ALA A 7 8.43 -5.77 6.02
N GLU A 8 9.24 -4.98 6.75
CA GLU A 8 9.18 -4.88 8.22
C GLU A 8 7.79 -4.41 8.70
N ALA A 9 7.16 -3.47 7.98
CA ALA A 9 5.81 -3.02 8.32
C ALA A 9 4.75 -4.13 8.14
N LEU A 10 4.85 -4.95 7.10
CA LEU A 10 3.93 -6.07 6.87
C LEU A 10 4.08 -7.21 7.89
N GLU A 11 5.26 -7.36 8.50
CA GLU A 11 5.47 -8.34 9.57
C GLU A 11 4.72 -7.97 10.87
N ILE A 12 4.41 -6.68 11.08
CA ILE A 12 3.92 -6.16 12.36
C ILE A 12 2.48 -5.60 12.27
N THR A 13 2.01 -5.21 11.08
CA THR A 13 0.67 -4.62 10.92
C THR A 13 -0.32 -5.51 10.16
N PRO A 14 -1.54 -5.70 10.68
CA PRO A 14 -2.62 -6.29 9.90
C PRO A 14 -2.85 -5.49 8.61
N PHE A 15 -2.97 -6.19 7.48
CA PHE A 15 -3.04 -5.56 6.15
C PHE A 15 -4.14 -4.50 6.01
N ARG A 16 -5.26 -4.63 6.74
CA ARG A 16 -6.35 -3.64 6.75
C ARG A 16 -6.02 -2.33 7.48
N LYS A 17 -4.84 -2.21 8.11
CA LYS A 17 -4.39 -1.00 8.82
C LYS A 17 -3.25 -0.28 8.10
N LEU A 18 -2.62 -0.88 7.11
CA LEU A 18 -1.56 -0.26 6.33
C LEU A 18 -2.13 0.64 5.22
N LEU A 19 -1.72 1.90 5.15
CA LEU A 19 -2.10 2.80 4.07
C LEU A 19 -0.94 3.74 3.71
N TYR A 20 -0.94 4.21 2.46
CA TYR A 20 -0.01 5.24 2.02
C TYR A 20 -0.51 6.64 2.40
N SER A 21 0.40 7.42 3.00
CA SER A 21 0.31 8.88 3.08
C SER A 21 1.62 9.45 2.56
N SER A 22 1.55 10.51 1.77
CA SER A 22 2.77 11.21 1.33
C SER A 22 3.47 11.96 2.44
N ASP A 23 2.70 12.41 3.44
CA ASP A 23 3.13 13.38 4.47
C ASP A 23 3.91 14.58 3.91
N ALA A 24 3.69 14.89 2.64
CA ALA A 24 4.43 15.92 1.93
C ALA A 24 3.90 17.30 2.31
N TYR A 25 4.84 18.24 2.42
CA TYR A 25 4.59 19.65 2.69
C TYR A 25 5.41 20.50 1.70
N GLY A 26 4.87 21.64 1.29
CA GLY A 26 5.50 22.54 0.32
C GLY A 26 5.08 22.27 -1.13
N LEU A 27 5.99 21.73 -1.94
CA LEU A 27 5.78 21.55 -3.39
C LEU A 27 4.77 20.47 -3.72
N ALA A 28 3.86 20.74 -4.67
CA ALA A 28 2.83 19.81 -5.09
C ALA A 28 3.39 18.51 -5.69
N GLU A 29 4.55 18.60 -6.34
CA GLU A 29 5.28 17.49 -6.95
C GLU A 29 5.64 16.40 -5.94
N PHE A 30 5.84 16.76 -4.65
CA PHE A 30 6.18 15.78 -3.62
C PHE A 30 5.04 14.79 -3.35
N HIS A 31 3.78 15.21 -3.45
CA HIS A 31 2.66 14.28 -3.35
C HIS A 31 2.70 13.26 -4.50
N HIS A 32 2.96 13.72 -5.72
CA HIS A 32 3.02 12.87 -6.89
C HIS A 32 4.22 11.91 -6.86
N LEU A 33 5.42 12.44 -6.62
CA LEU A 33 6.65 11.66 -6.56
C LEU A 33 6.63 10.68 -5.40
N GLY A 34 6.10 11.08 -4.25
CA GLY A 34 5.88 10.20 -3.12
C GLY A 34 4.98 9.01 -3.49
N ALA A 35 3.84 9.29 -4.14
CA ALA A 35 2.89 8.25 -4.52
C ALA A 35 3.49 7.30 -5.57
N LEU A 36 4.26 7.83 -6.52
CA LEU A 36 4.99 7.03 -7.50
C LEU A 36 6.02 6.12 -6.82
N ALA A 37 6.86 6.67 -5.95
CA ALA A 37 7.88 5.93 -5.22
C ALA A 37 7.27 4.84 -4.32
N PHE A 38 6.13 5.12 -3.69
CA PHE A 38 5.38 4.12 -2.92
C PHE A 38 4.90 2.97 -3.80
N ARG A 39 4.23 3.26 -4.93
CA ARG A 39 3.73 2.21 -5.84
C ARG A 39 4.85 1.34 -6.39
N GLN A 40 5.98 1.94 -6.76
CA GLN A 40 7.16 1.21 -7.24
C GLN A 40 7.75 0.31 -6.15
N GLY A 41 7.92 0.83 -4.94
CA GLY A 41 8.43 0.07 -3.79
C GLY A 41 7.52 -1.10 -3.40
N LEU A 42 6.20 -0.87 -3.33
CA LEU A 42 5.22 -1.90 -3.04
C LEU A 42 5.17 -2.96 -4.13
N ALA A 43 5.17 -2.57 -5.40
CA ALA A 43 5.22 -3.52 -6.51
C ALA A 43 6.49 -4.37 -6.49
N GLY A 44 7.64 -3.79 -6.13
CA GLY A 44 8.90 -4.52 -5.93
C GLY A 44 8.77 -5.60 -4.87
N LEU A 45 8.35 -5.21 -3.66
CA LEU A 45 8.15 -6.14 -2.55
C LEU A 45 7.18 -7.26 -2.89
N LEU A 46 6.01 -6.93 -3.47
CA LEU A 46 5.01 -7.94 -3.82
C LEU A 46 5.54 -8.92 -4.87
N ARG A 47 6.32 -8.45 -5.85
CA ARG A 47 6.96 -9.34 -6.83
C ARG A 47 7.97 -10.27 -6.18
N GLU A 48 8.77 -9.80 -5.23
CA GLU A 48 9.72 -10.63 -4.49
C GLU A 48 9.00 -11.73 -3.71
N ARG A 49 7.92 -11.40 -3.00
CA ARG A 49 7.10 -12.38 -2.25
C ARG A 49 6.42 -13.40 -3.16
N LEU A 50 5.89 -12.95 -4.30
CA LEU A 50 5.31 -13.85 -5.32
C LEU A 50 6.37 -14.80 -5.90
N ALA A 51 7.57 -14.29 -6.20
CA ALA A 51 8.66 -15.10 -6.73
C ALA A 51 9.20 -16.13 -5.72
N ALA A 52 9.07 -15.85 -4.42
CA ALA A 52 9.40 -16.76 -3.34
C ALA A 52 8.26 -17.73 -2.97
N ASP A 53 7.12 -17.68 -3.66
CA ASP A 53 5.90 -18.45 -3.36
C ASP A 53 5.36 -18.24 -1.93
N GLU A 54 5.70 -17.10 -1.33
CA GLU A 54 5.30 -16.71 0.04
C GLU A 54 3.91 -16.03 0.06
N MET A 55 3.37 -15.70 -1.10
CA MET A 55 2.08 -15.00 -1.24
C MET A 55 1.42 -15.33 -2.57
N SER A 56 0.09 -15.46 -2.57
CA SER A 56 -0.69 -15.65 -3.80
C SER A 56 -0.85 -14.33 -4.59
N LEU A 57 -0.98 -14.42 -5.92
CA LEU A 57 -1.26 -13.25 -6.76
C LEU A 57 -2.55 -12.50 -6.35
N PRO A 58 -3.68 -13.19 -6.06
CA PRO A 58 -4.88 -12.52 -5.56
C PRO A 58 -4.64 -11.69 -4.30
N ASP A 59 -3.87 -12.21 -3.34
CA ASP A 59 -3.60 -11.52 -2.08
C ASP A 59 -2.65 -10.33 -2.26
N ALA A 60 -1.64 -10.47 -3.12
CA ALA A 60 -0.75 -9.37 -3.48
C ALA A 60 -1.53 -8.20 -4.11
N LEU A 61 -2.44 -8.50 -5.03
CA LEU A 61 -3.29 -7.48 -5.66
C LEU A 61 -4.27 -6.86 -4.66
N ARG A 62 -4.80 -7.64 -3.72
CA ARG A 62 -5.68 -7.15 -2.66
C ARG A 62 -4.94 -6.20 -1.73
N LEU A 63 -3.75 -6.58 -1.27
CA LEU A 63 -2.88 -5.75 -0.45
C LEU A 63 -2.51 -4.43 -1.15
N ALA A 64 -2.21 -4.48 -2.45
CA ALA A 64 -1.94 -3.28 -3.24
C ALA A 64 -3.12 -2.29 -3.25
N ARG A 65 -4.35 -2.79 -3.41
CA ARG A 65 -5.57 -1.96 -3.37
C ARG A 65 -5.83 -1.38 -1.98
N TRP A 66 -5.69 -2.21 -0.94
CA TRP A 66 -5.86 -1.79 0.44
C TRP A 66 -4.89 -0.68 0.84
N ALA A 67 -3.60 -0.89 0.63
CA ALA A 67 -2.57 0.06 1.01
C ALA A 67 -2.59 1.34 0.16
N GLY A 68 -2.92 1.22 -1.14
CA GLY A 68 -2.93 2.35 -2.07
C GLY A 68 -4.20 3.21 -2.05
N ARG A 69 -5.32 2.71 -1.51
CA ARG A 69 -6.62 3.38 -1.65
C ARG A 69 -7.62 3.02 -0.56
N ASP A 70 -7.94 1.74 -0.42
CA ASP A 70 -9.19 1.34 0.23
C ASP A 70 -9.16 1.54 1.74
N ASN A 71 -8.00 1.30 2.37
CA ASN A 71 -7.84 1.57 3.80
C ASN A 71 -7.98 3.06 4.12
N ALA A 72 -7.43 3.95 3.30
CA ALA A 72 -7.58 5.39 3.48
C ALA A 72 -9.05 5.82 3.34
N ARG A 73 -9.77 5.31 2.33
CA ARG A 73 -11.19 5.62 2.17
C ARG A 73 -12.03 5.14 3.35
N ARG A 74 -11.75 3.95 3.86
CA ARG A 74 -12.45 3.38 5.02
C ARG A 74 -12.16 4.17 6.30
N VAL A 75 -10.88 4.43 6.59
CA VAL A 75 -10.44 5.12 7.82
C VAL A 75 -10.90 6.58 7.84
N TYR A 76 -10.74 7.29 6.73
CA TYR A 76 -11.11 8.71 6.61
C TYR A 76 -12.55 8.94 6.13
N ARG A 77 -13.35 7.88 5.96
CA ARG A 77 -14.76 7.94 5.52
C ARG A 77 -14.96 8.72 4.22
N LEU A 78 -14.07 8.53 3.25
CA LEU A 78 -14.12 9.22 1.97
C LEU A 78 -15.19 8.60 1.04
N PRO A 79 -15.87 9.40 0.20
CA PRO A 79 -16.88 8.89 -0.72
C PRO A 79 -16.30 7.88 -1.73
N GLY A 80 -17.12 6.90 -2.13
CA GLY A 80 -16.71 5.79 -2.99
C GLY A 80 -15.84 4.74 -2.28
N GLY A 81 -16.07 4.52 -0.97
CA GLY A 81 -15.41 3.49 -0.19
C GLY A 81 -15.59 2.08 -0.80
N PRO A 82 -14.66 1.15 -0.52
CA PRO A 82 -14.77 -0.22 -1.02
C PRO A 82 -16.10 -0.84 -0.56
N ALA A 83 -16.72 -1.68 -1.41
CA ALA A 83 -17.72 -2.62 -0.93
C ALA A 83 -17.02 -3.53 0.10
N ASP A 84 -17.60 -3.70 1.28
CA ASP A 84 -17.01 -4.52 2.33
C ASP A 84 -16.89 -5.96 1.86
N ASP A 85 -15.72 -6.35 1.39
CA ASP A 85 -15.31 -7.72 1.20
C ASP A 85 -14.84 -8.22 2.56
N GLY A 86 -15.78 -8.72 3.38
CA GLY A 86 -15.53 -9.25 4.73
C GLY A 86 -14.25 -10.07 4.83
#